data_AF-A0A2X0XJV9-F1
#
_entry.id   AF-A0A2X0XJV9-F1
#
_cell.length_a   1.000
_cell.length_b   1.000
_cell.length_c   1.000
_cell.angle_alpha   90.00
_cell.angle_beta   90.00
_cell.angle_gamma   90.00
#
_symmetry.space_group_name_H-M   'P 1'
#
loop_
_entity.id
_entity.type
_entity.pdbx_description
1 polymer ?
#
loop_
_entity_poly.entity_id
_entity_poly.type
_entity_poly.pdbx_seq_one_letter_code
_entity_poly.pdbx_strand_id
1 'polypeptide(L)'
;MAKYQICTKCVMDTTDSQIKFDQNGVCNHCQNAEALGKKIWFPNEVGSQKLNAILSEIKENGKNKKYDAIVGLSGGIDSSYIVYKAKEWGLRLLAVHVDGGWNTDISVNNVKTVCEYANVDLKIVTIDWEDMKKMQLAFLKAAVPNQDIPQDHAFFTVLYSYAVENDIKYVLNGSNWETESILPRSWGYNAMDGKHVSDIYKKNGDGIKTNFPIIDLYKVKIYYPYVKKMKIVKPLNLMPYNKEQAMKELIDNTEWRYYGGKHYESVWTKFLQAYYLPTKFNIDKRRAHLSSLIVSNQITREEALAELEKPLYDPNEIEKEKEIIADKLEISIDEFNQLLSIRIGKHSDYYCTGDSLLYKMLFKINKAIK
;
A
#
# COMPACT_ATOMS: atom_id res chain seq x y z
N MET A 1 -30.89 -8.21 2.71
CA MET A 1 -29.75 -7.37 2.27
C MET A 1 -30.07 -5.93 2.63
N ALA A 2 -29.09 -5.13 3.05
CA ALA A 2 -29.32 -3.71 3.30
C ALA A 2 -29.73 -3.02 1.99
N LYS A 3 -30.60 -2.01 2.05
CA LYS A 3 -30.97 -1.19 0.89
C LYS A 3 -29.73 -0.48 0.37
N TYR A 4 -29.51 -0.50 -0.94
CA TYR A 4 -28.38 0.21 -1.55
C TYR A 4 -28.42 1.70 -1.21
N GLN A 5 -27.30 2.23 -0.72
CA GLN A 5 -27.17 3.64 -0.36
C GLN A 5 -25.73 4.10 -0.60
N ILE A 6 -25.56 5.29 -1.19
CA ILE A 6 -24.29 5.98 -1.37
C ILE A 6 -24.25 7.17 -0.41
N CYS A 7 -23.07 7.45 0.15
CA CYS A 7 -22.82 8.61 0.99
C CYS A 7 -23.18 9.92 0.26
N THR A 8 -23.76 10.87 0.99
CA THR A 8 -24.08 12.21 0.47
C THR A 8 -22.85 13.12 0.40
N LYS A 9 -21.83 12.90 1.25
CA LYS A 9 -20.58 13.69 1.27
C LYS A 9 -19.48 13.12 0.37
N CYS A 10 -19.33 11.80 0.32
CA CYS A 10 -18.34 11.12 -0.55
C CYS A 10 -19.05 10.15 -1.50
N VAL A 11 -18.34 9.10 -1.96
CA VAL A 11 -18.88 8.08 -2.89
C VAL A 11 -18.79 6.65 -2.34
N MET A 12 -18.49 6.49 -1.05
CA MET A 12 -18.60 5.20 -0.35
C MET A 12 -20.07 4.75 -0.27
N ASP A 13 -20.30 3.45 -0.37
CA ASP A 13 -21.63 2.86 -0.40
C ASP A 13 -21.72 1.56 0.41
N THR A 14 -22.89 0.90 0.33
CA THR A 14 -23.21 -0.34 1.06
C THR A 14 -22.44 -1.59 0.59
N THR A 15 -21.52 -1.48 -0.38
CA THR A 15 -20.57 -2.58 -0.66
C THR A 15 -19.60 -2.80 0.50
N ASP A 16 -19.38 -1.79 1.34
CA ASP A 16 -18.79 -1.99 2.66
C ASP A 16 -19.85 -2.47 3.67
N SER A 17 -19.71 -3.71 4.12
CA SER A 17 -20.61 -4.33 5.11
C SER A 17 -20.60 -3.66 6.50
N GLN A 18 -19.61 -2.81 6.79
CA GLN A 18 -19.47 -2.07 8.06
C GLN A 18 -19.84 -0.59 7.93
N ILE A 19 -20.29 -0.14 6.76
CA ILE A 19 -20.67 1.26 6.57
C ILE A 19 -21.93 1.60 7.37
N LYS A 20 -21.94 2.80 7.95
CA LYS A 20 -23.09 3.37 8.67
C LYS A 20 -23.28 4.80 8.20
N PHE A 21 -24.54 5.20 8.04
CA PHE A 21 -24.92 6.55 7.64
C PHE A 21 -25.59 7.28 8.82
N ASP A 22 -25.31 8.57 8.95
CA ASP A 22 -26.07 9.44 9.85
C ASP A 22 -27.41 9.89 9.22
N GLN A 23 -28.16 10.72 9.95
CA GLN A 23 -29.45 11.25 9.51
C GLN A 23 -29.38 12.09 8.23
N ASN A 24 -28.20 12.62 7.88
CA ASN A 24 -27.96 13.40 6.66
C ASN A 24 -27.41 12.53 5.51
N GLY A 25 -27.33 11.20 5.72
CA GLY A 25 -26.77 10.27 4.74
C GLY A 25 -25.24 10.31 4.63
N VAL A 26 -24.53 10.92 5.59
CA VAL A 26 -23.06 10.96 5.61
C VAL A 26 -22.53 9.70 6.27
N CYS A 27 -21.55 9.03 5.64
CA CYS A 27 -21.00 7.78 6.14
C CYS A 27 -19.98 7.99 7.28
N ASN A 28 -19.84 6.97 8.12
CA ASN A 28 -18.86 6.91 9.20
C ASN A 28 -17.41 7.08 8.72
N HIS A 29 -17.09 6.73 7.47
CA HIS A 29 -15.74 6.93 6.92
C HIS A 29 -15.36 8.39 6.78
N CYS A 30 -16.28 9.26 6.32
CA CYS A 30 -16.01 10.70 6.26
C CYS A 30 -15.76 11.28 7.65
N GLN A 31 -16.57 10.88 8.64
CA GLN A 31 -16.44 11.35 10.01
C GLN A 31 -15.10 10.88 10.62
N ASN A 32 -14.74 9.61 10.40
CA ASN A 32 -13.46 9.04 10.87
C ASN A 32 -12.26 9.72 10.20
N ALA A 33 -12.33 9.94 8.88
CA ALA A 33 -11.28 10.62 8.12
C ALA A 33 -11.08 12.04 8.66
N GLU A 34 -12.14 12.82 8.86
CA GLU A 34 -12.05 14.17 9.42
C GLU A 34 -11.45 14.18 10.84
N ALA A 35 -11.89 13.27 11.72
CA ALA A 35 -11.36 13.14 13.07
C ALA A 35 -9.89 12.74 13.10
N LEU A 36 -9.46 11.89 12.15
CA LEU A 36 -8.07 11.50 11.98
C LEU A 36 -7.23 12.67 11.43
N GLY A 37 -7.76 13.40 10.44
CA GLY A 37 -7.09 14.54 9.80
C GLY A 37 -6.68 15.59 10.83
N LYS A 38 -7.57 15.93 11.77
CA LYS A 38 -7.28 16.86 12.89
C LYS A 38 -6.07 16.47 13.75
N LYS A 39 -5.63 15.21 13.70
CA LYS A 39 -4.53 14.68 14.52
C LYS A 39 -3.23 14.50 13.75
N ILE A 40 -3.31 14.16 12.46
CA ILE A 40 -2.13 13.72 11.70
C ILE A 40 -1.86 14.56 10.45
N TRP A 41 -2.82 15.35 9.98
CA TRP A 41 -2.75 16.08 8.72
C TRP A 41 -2.63 17.58 8.97
N PHE A 42 -1.50 18.14 8.58
CA PHE A 42 -1.12 19.54 8.78
C PHE A 42 -0.53 20.09 7.48
N PRO A 43 -1.35 20.43 6.47
CA PRO A 43 -0.89 20.92 5.17
C PRO A 43 -0.53 22.43 5.19
N ASN A 44 -0.11 22.96 6.35
CA ASN A 44 0.06 24.39 6.60
C ASN A 44 1.39 24.68 7.32
N GLU A 45 1.58 25.91 7.79
CA GLU A 45 2.81 26.33 8.49
C GLU A 45 3.14 25.46 9.71
N VAL A 46 2.13 24.98 10.46
CA VAL A 46 2.35 24.06 11.59
C VAL A 46 2.95 22.74 11.12
N GLY A 47 2.50 22.23 9.98
CA GLY A 47 3.08 21.08 9.32
C GLY A 47 4.51 21.32 8.89
N SER A 48 4.77 22.45 8.23
CA SER A 48 6.11 22.83 7.78
C SER A 48 7.10 22.89 8.96
N GLN A 49 6.71 23.50 10.08
CA GLN A 49 7.52 23.54 11.30
C GLN A 49 7.80 22.13 11.87
N LYS A 50 6.76 21.27 11.93
CA LYS A 50 6.92 19.88 12.38
C LYS A 50 7.83 19.08 11.45
N LEU A 51 7.67 19.23 10.14
CA LEU A 51 8.48 18.57 9.14
C LEU A 51 9.94 19.00 9.26
N ASN A 52 10.20 20.31 9.35
CA ASN A 52 11.56 20.83 9.54
C ASN A 52 12.22 20.29 10.81
N ALA A 53 11.49 20.23 11.93
CA ALA A 53 12.01 19.64 13.16
C ALA A 53 12.36 18.15 13.00
N ILE A 54 11.51 17.38 12.32
CA ILE A 54 11.76 15.95 12.02
C ILE A 54 12.98 15.81 11.09
N LEU A 55 13.09 16.63 10.04
CA LEU A 55 14.22 16.62 9.11
C LEU A 55 15.53 16.95 9.82
N SER A 56 15.53 17.92 10.73
CA SER A 56 16.69 18.22 11.59
C SER A 56 17.05 17.04 12.49
N GLU A 57 16.06 16.39 13.12
CA GLU A 57 16.28 15.19 13.96
C GLU A 57 16.88 14.02 13.14
N ILE A 58 16.38 13.83 11.92
CA ILE A 58 16.84 12.82 10.96
C ILE A 58 18.32 13.06 10.64
N LYS A 59 18.67 14.28 10.22
CA LYS A 59 20.06 14.66 9.87
C LYS A 59 21.00 14.55 11.07
N GLU A 60 20.56 14.96 12.25
CA GLU A 60 21.36 14.84 13.47
C GLU A 60 21.69 13.38 13.79
N ASN A 61 20.69 12.49 13.70
CA ASN A 61 20.90 11.05 13.89
C ASN A 61 21.75 10.41 12.79
N GLY A 62 21.75 10.99 11.59
CA GLY A 62 22.52 10.55 10.44
C GLY A 62 23.98 11.03 10.45
N LYS A 63 24.38 11.93 11.35
CA LYS A 63 25.77 12.40 11.44
C LYS A 63 26.74 11.21 11.52
N ASN A 64 27.81 11.29 10.73
CA ASN A 64 28.84 10.24 10.59
C ASN A 64 28.35 8.90 10.01
N LYS A 65 27.12 8.81 9.52
CA LYS A 65 26.60 7.65 8.78
C LYS A 65 26.58 7.93 7.29
N LYS A 66 26.42 6.89 6.47
CA LYS A 66 26.23 7.05 5.02
C LYS A 66 24.86 7.65 4.68
N TYR A 67 23.81 7.22 5.39
CA TYR A 67 22.43 7.62 5.12
C TYR A 67 21.76 8.22 6.36
N ASP A 68 20.85 9.17 6.13
CA ASP A 68 20.00 9.78 7.14
C ASP A 68 18.68 9.00 7.31
N ALA A 69 18.12 8.55 6.19
CA ALA A 69 16.84 7.86 6.12
C ALA A 69 16.82 6.82 4.99
N ILE A 70 15.78 5.98 4.98
CA ILE A 70 15.51 4.97 3.94
C ILE A 70 14.06 5.09 3.45
N VAL A 71 13.79 4.76 2.19
CA VAL A 71 12.44 4.74 1.62
C VAL A 71 12.22 3.49 0.77
N GLY A 72 11.03 2.91 0.84
CA GLY A 72 10.57 1.93 -0.14
C GLY A 72 10.04 2.66 -1.38
N LEU A 73 10.62 2.38 -2.54
CA LEU A 73 10.30 3.06 -3.80
C LEU A 73 9.58 2.11 -4.76
N SER A 74 8.31 2.37 -5.06
CA SER A 74 7.49 1.53 -5.95
C SER A 74 7.46 2.01 -7.40
N GLY A 75 7.92 3.23 -7.69
CA GLY A 75 7.70 3.92 -8.97
C GLY A 75 6.36 4.66 -9.05
N GLY A 76 5.50 4.50 -8.02
CA GLY A 76 4.24 5.24 -7.88
C GLY A 76 4.44 6.69 -7.45
N ILE A 77 3.37 7.49 -7.53
CA ILE A 77 3.41 8.95 -7.30
C ILE A 77 3.95 9.29 -5.91
N ASP A 78 3.36 8.73 -4.85
CA ASP A 78 3.66 9.14 -3.47
C ASP A 78 5.12 8.85 -3.07
N SER A 79 5.63 7.65 -3.40
CA SER A 79 6.99 7.25 -3.06
C SER A 79 8.03 7.99 -3.92
N SER A 80 7.74 8.18 -5.22
CA SER A 80 8.58 8.98 -6.11
C SER A 80 8.66 10.44 -5.65
N TYR A 81 7.53 11.01 -5.23
CA TYR A 81 7.51 12.39 -4.75
C TYR A 81 8.31 12.57 -3.44
N ILE A 82 8.29 11.59 -2.53
CA ILE A 82 9.20 11.63 -1.37
C ILE A 82 10.67 11.66 -1.79
N VAL A 83 11.07 10.84 -2.77
CA VAL A 83 12.46 10.83 -3.28
C VAL A 83 12.81 12.16 -3.94
N TYR A 84 11.89 12.70 -4.76
CA TYR A 84 12.02 14.02 -5.35
C TYR A 84 12.25 15.12 -4.30
N LYS A 85 11.40 15.17 -3.25
CA LYS A 85 11.53 16.16 -2.16
C LYS A 85 12.76 15.93 -1.29
N ALA A 86 13.30 14.71 -1.20
CA ALA A 86 14.50 14.42 -0.42
C ALA A 86 15.72 15.23 -0.90
N LYS A 87 15.78 15.57 -2.20
CA LYS A 87 16.78 16.48 -2.77
C LYS A 87 16.67 17.87 -2.16
N GLU A 88 15.47 18.44 -2.13
CA GLU A 88 15.21 19.76 -1.54
C GLU A 88 15.45 19.78 -0.03
N TRP A 89 15.11 18.68 0.64
CA TRP A 89 15.38 18.52 2.07
C TRP A 89 16.85 18.26 2.36
N GLY A 90 17.70 18.03 1.35
CA GLY A 90 19.11 17.71 1.50
C GLY A 90 19.35 16.48 2.38
N LEU A 91 18.53 15.43 2.19
CA LEU A 91 18.67 14.16 2.90
C LEU A 91 19.55 13.19 2.10
N ARG A 92 20.45 12.49 2.78
CA ARG A 92 21.16 11.33 2.22
C ARG A 92 20.26 10.12 2.36
N LEU A 93 19.47 9.86 1.33
CA LEU A 93 18.44 8.83 1.33
C LEU A 93 18.97 7.54 0.70
N LEU A 94 18.65 6.40 1.31
CA LEU A 94 18.71 5.09 0.65
C LEU A 94 17.32 4.75 0.08
N ALA A 95 17.19 4.69 -1.23
CA ALA A 95 15.99 4.18 -1.88
C ALA A 95 16.12 2.67 -2.06
N VAL A 96 15.12 1.91 -1.62
CA VAL A 96 15.03 0.46 -1.84
C VAL A 96 13.83 0.15 -2.70
N HIS A 97 14.09 -0.40 -3.88
CA HIS A 97 13.07 -0.95 -4.76
C HIS A 97 13.11 -2.48 -4.66
N VAL A 98 11.95 -3.10 -4.44
CA VAL A 98 11.83 -4.55 -4.35
C VAL A 98 11.05 -5.03 -5.56
N ASP A 99 11.71 -5.79 -6.41
CA ASP A 99 11.11 -6.38 -7.60
C ASP A 99 10.48 -7.73 -7.22
N GLY A 100 9.16 -7.73 -7.11
CA GLY A 100 8.35 -8.93 -6.88
C GLY A 100 8.02 -9.71 -8.17
N GLY A 101 8.57 -9.30 -9.31
CA GLY A 101 8.31 -9.89 -10.62
C GLY A 101 7.19 -9.22 -11.42
N TRP A 102 6.49 -8.21 -10.89
CA TRP A 102 5.28 -7.66 -11.54
C TRP A 102 5.41 -6.22 -12.02
N ASN A 103 6.63 -5.68 -12.02
CA ASN A 103 6.90 -4.31 -12.46
C ASN A 103 6.56 -4.11 -13.95
N THR A 104 5.99 -2.95 -14.25
CA THR A 104 5.90 -2.44 -15.63
C THR A 104 7.19 -1.71 -16.02
N ASP A 105 7.46 -1.59 -17.32
CA ASP A 105 8.60 -0.80 -17.82
C ASP A 105 8.53 0.67 -17.36
N ILE A 106 7.30 1.21 -17.25
CA ILE A 106 7.06 2.55 -16.70
C ILE A 106 7.52 2.63 -15.24
N SER A 107 7.17 1.64 -14.42
CA SER A 107 7.61 1.57 -13.02
C SER A 107 9.12 1.55 -12.89
N VAL A 108 9.80 0.68 -13.66
CA VAL A 108 11.27 0.57 -13.67
C VAL A 108 11.92 1.90 -14.07
N ASN A 109 11.39 2.56 -15.11
CA ASN A 109 11.85 3.88 -15.54
C ASN A 109 11.66 4.94 -14.44
N ASN A 110 10.47 4.99 -13.83
CA ASN A 110 10.14 5.96 -12.79
C ASN A 110 11.06 5.82 -11.57
N VAL A 111 11.31 4.57 -11.12
CA VAL A 111 12.23 4.26 -10.02
C VAL A 111 13.63 4.79 -10.32
N LYS A 112 14.14 4.54 -11.53
CA LYS A 112 15.49 4.96 -11.93
C LYS A 112 15.61 6.49 -12.03
N THR A 113 14.73 7.11 -12.80
CA THR A 113 14.82 8.53 -13.19
C THR A 113 14.63 9.47 -11.99
N VAL A 114 13.75 9.12 -11.04
CA VAL A 114 13.56 9.92 -9.83
C VAL A 114 14.78 9.85 -8.90
N CYS A 115 15.43 8.69 -8.80
CA CYS A 115 16.65 8.52 -8.02
C CYS A 115 17.84 9.28 -8.64
N GLU A 116 17.97 9.23 -9.96
CA GLU A 116 18.99 9.99 -10.71
C GLU A 116 18.81 11.51 -10.52
N TYR A 117 17.57 12.00 -10.65
CA TYR A 117 17.26 13.41 -10.38
C TYR A 117 17.62 13.82 -8.95
N ALA A 118 17.24 13.00 -7.97
CA ALA A 118 17.45 13.29 -6.55
C ALA A 118 18.90 13.06 -6.08
N ASN A 119 19.73 12.41 -6.91
CA ASN A 119 21.07 11.95 -6.55
C ASN A 119 21.08 11.11 -5.27
N VAL A 120 20.22 10.10 -5.22
CA VAL A 120 20.10 9.17 -4.09
C VAL A 120 20.52 7.76 -4.48
N ASP A 121 21.08 7.01 -3.53
CA ASP A 121 21.48 5.63 -3.77
C ASP A 121 20.24 4.75 -3.94
N LEU A 122 20.18 4.02 -5.05
CA LEU A 122 19.12 3.05 -5.34
C LEU A 122 19.62 1.62 -5.14
N LYS A 123 18.94 0.89 -4.26
CA LYS A 123 19.11 -0.55 -4.11
C LYS A 123 17.91 -1.29 -4.68
N ILE A 124 18.15 -2.07 -5.73
CA ILE A 124 17.16 -3.00 -6.28
C ILE A 124 17.39 -4.38 -5.65
N VAL A 125 16.31 -4.99 -5.17
CA VAL A 125 16.30 -6.36 -4.62
C VAL A 125 15.23 -7.15 -5.34
N THR A 126 15.63 -8.19 -6.07
CA THR A 126 14.70 -9.09 -6.77
C THR A 126 14.34 -10.25 -5.86
N ILE A 127 13.05 -10.52 -5.70
CA ILE A 127 12.54 -11.70 -5.00
C ILE A 127 12.66 -12.90 -5.92
N ASP A 128 13.03 -14.05 -5.36
CA ASP A 128 13.02 -15.31 -6.10
C ASP A 128 11.62 -15.58 -6.68
N TRP A 129 11.56 -15.73 -8.00
CA TRP A 129 10.29 -15.84 -8.72
C TRP A 129 9.53 -17.11 -8.33
N GLU A 130 10.23 -18.22 -8.10
CA GLU A 130 9.61 -19.48 -7.71
C GLU A 130 8.92 -19.34 -6.35
N ASP A 131 9.56 -18.68 -5.39
CA ASP A 131 8.98 -18.41 -4.08
C ASP A 131 7.76 -17.46 -4.17
N MET A 132 7.81 -16.40 -4.99
CA MET A 132 6.66 -15.50 -5.19
C MET A 132 5.49 -16.21 -5.87
N LYS A 133 5.75 -16.93 -6.96
CA LYS A 133 4.75 -17.73 -7.71
C LYS A 133 4.03 -18.69 -6.79
N LYS A 134 4.77 -19.47 -5.99
CA LYS A 134 4.20 -20.42 -5.01
C LYS A 134 3.29 -19.73 -3.99
N MET A 135 3.70 -18.58 -3.46
CA MET A 135 2.86 -17.80 -2.54
C MET A 135 1.59 -17.29 -3.22
N GLN A 136 1.70 -16.72 -4.42
CA GLN A 136 0.55 -16.18 -5.14
C GLN A 136 -0.45 -17.27 -5.55
N LEU A 137 0.03 -18.42 -6.01
CA LEU A 137 -0.84 -19.58 -6.29
C LEU A 137 -1.56 -20.07 -5.03
N ALA A 138 -0.88 -20.11 -3.86
CA ALA A 138 -1.52 -20.46 -2.60
C ALA A 138 -2.63 -19.46 -2.21
N PHE A 139 -2.41 -18.16 -2.45
CA PHE A 139 -3.40 -17.11 -2.19
C PHE A 139 -4.58 -17.13 -3.16
N LEU A 140 -4.34 -17.45 -4.44
CA LEU A 140 -5.41 -17.66 -5.43
C LEU A 140 -6.29 -18.85 -5.04
N LYS A 141 -5.68 -19.98 -4.67
CA LYS A 141 -6.39 -21.17 -4.16
C LYS A 141 -7.17 -20.89 -2.88
N ALA A 142 -6.62 -20.06 -1.98
CA ALA A 142 -7.31 -19.60 -0.78
C ALA A 142 -8.51 -18.69 -1.07
N ALA A 143 -8.58 -18.11 -2.27
CA ALA A 143 -9.64 -17.24 -2.74
C ALA A 143 -9.98 -16.09 -1.78
N VAL A 144 -8.97 -15.51 -1.13
CA VAL A 144 -9.10 -14.38 -0.18
C VAL A 144 -9.05 -13.03 -0.91
N PRO A 145 -9.67 -11.95 -0.40
CA PRO A 145 -9.79 -10.69 -1.14
C PRO A 145 -8.46 -9.99 -1.42
N ASN A 146 -7.50 -10.00 -0.48
CA ASN A 146 -6.23 -9.30 -0.68
C ASN A 146 -5.12 -10.23 -1.20
N GLN A 147 -4.88 -10.21 -2.51
CA GLN A 147 -3.84 -10.98 -3.20
C GLN A 147 -2.46 -10.29 -3.21
N ASP A 148 -2.34 -9.05 -2.71
CA ASP A 148 -1.06 -8.33 -2.60
C ASP A 148 -0.27 -8.69 -1.32
N ILE A 149 -0.88 -9.41 -0.37
CA ILE A 149 -0.24 -9.75 0.92
C ILE A 149 1.15 -10.40 0.74
N PRO A 150 1.38 -11.35 -0.19
CA PRO A 150 2.74 -11.83 -0.45
C PRO A 150 3.71 -10.70 -0.78
N GLN A 151 3.36 -9.81 -1.73
CA GLN A 151 4.21 -8.68 -2.11
C GLN A 151 4.49 -7.75 -0.93
N ASP A 152 3.47 -7.38 -0.15
CA ASP A 152 3.63 -6.54 1.05
C ASP A 152 4.66 -7.15 2.03
N HIS A 153 4.57 -8.45 2.27
CA HIS A 153 5.50 -9.18 3.13
C HIS A 153 6.94 -9.10 2.62
N ALA A 154 7.15 -9.28 1.31
CA ALA A 154 8.47 -9.16 0.72
C ALA A 154 9.02 -7.73 0.82
N PHE A 155 8.20 -6.74 0.45
CA PHE A 155 8.60 -5.34 0.41
C PHE A 155 9.02 -4.84 1.80
N PHE A 156 8.20 -5.06 2.82
CA PHE A 156 8.52 -4.59 4.17
C PHE A 156 9.65 -5.38 4.83
N THR A 157 9.75 -6.69 4.58
CA THR A 157 10.85 -7.50 5.14
C THR A 157 12.19 -7.00 4.63
N VAL A 158 12.30 -6.83 3.31
CA VAL A 158 13.53 -6.34 2.67
C VAL A 158 13.83 -4.91 3.09
N LEU A 159 12.85 -3.99 3.01
CA LEU A 159 13.07 -2.59 3.39
C LEU A 159 13.60 -2.48 4.83
N TYR A 160 12.99 -3.20 5.78
CA TYR A 160 13.42 -3.14 7.17
C TYR A 160 14.71 -3.90 7.45
N SER A 161 15.07 -4.93 6.66
CA SER A 161 16.40 -5.55 6.78
C SER A 161 17.49 -4.57 6.38
N TYR A 162 17.34 -3.87 5.25
CA TYR A 162 18.28 -2.84 4.81
C TYR A 162 18.37 -1.67 5.78
N ALA A 163 17.24 -1.26 6.38
CA ALA A 163 17.24 -0.24 7.42
C ALA A 163 18.11 -0.67 8.61
N VAL A 164 18.00 -1.93 9.05
CA VAL A 164 18.79 -2.46 10.18
C VAL A 164 20.26 -2.66 9.82
N GLU A 165 20.55 -3.21 8.64
CA GLU A 165 21.91 -3.49 8.15
C GLU A 165 22.72 -2.20 7.97
N ASN A 166 22.07 -1.10 7.59
CA ASN A 166 22.71 0.20 7.39
C ASN A 166 22.60 1.14 8.61
N ASP A 167 22.14 0.64 9.76
CA ASP A 167 21.90 1.41 10.99
C ASP A 167 21.06 2.69 10.77
N ILE A 168 20.02 2.57 9.94
CA ILE A 168 19.08 3.64 9.59
C ILE A 168 17.86 3.56 10.51
N LYS A 169 17.60 4.63 11.25
CA LYS A 169 16.45 4.72 12.17
C LYS A 169 15.18 5.20 11.50
N TYR A 170 15.26 6.00 10.44
CA TYR A 170 14.10 6.68 9.87
C TYR A 170 13.70 6.05 8.54
N VAL A 171 12.46 5.60 8.47
CA VAL A 171 11.84 5.09 7.24
C VAL A 171 10.84 6.14 6.76
N LEU A 172 11.08 6.75 5.61
CA LEU A 172 10.11 7.62 4.94
C LEU A 172 9.05 6.76 4.25
N ASN A 173 7.79 7.18 4.32
CA ASN A 173 6.66 6.43 3.79
C ASN A 173 5.66 7.37 3.10
N GLY A 174 5.21 6.97 1.90
CA GLY A 174 4.30 7.72 1.04
C GLY A 174 2.84 7.75 1.48
N SER A 175 2.43 6.93 2.46
CA SER A 175 1.04 6.90 2.91
C SER A 175 0.63 8.27 3.46
N ASN A 176 -0.46 8.81 2.96
CA ASN A 176 -0.94 10.15 3.28
C ASN A 176 -2.45 10.19 3.52
N TRP A 177 -2.90 11.18 4.29
CA TRP A 177 -4.30 11.34 4.62
C TRP A 177 -5.10 11.81 3.41
N GLU A 178 -4.52 12.65 2.55
CA GLU A 178 -5.19 13.25 1.42
C GLU A 178 -5.74 12.22 0.41
N THR A 179 -5.00 11.14 0.17
CA THR A 179 -5.34 10.14 -0.86
C THR A 179 -5.68 8.76 -0.29
N GLU A 180 -5.55 8.56 1.03
CA GLU A 180 -5.73 7.25 1.70
C GLU A 180 -6.45 7.33 3.06
N SER A 181 -7.12 8.44 3.38
CA SER A 181 -7.88 8.58 4.64
C SER A 181 -9.06 7.63 4.76
N ILE A 182 -9.60 7.13 3.65
CA ILE A 182 -10.73 6.20 3.60
C ILE A 182 -10.28 4.90 2.93
N LEU A 183 -10.27 3.82 3.72
CA LEU A 183 -10.18 2.44 3.26
C LEU A 183 -10.97 1.55 4.25
N PRO A 184 -12.08 0.93 3.83
CA PRO A 184 -12.86 0.07 4.71
C PRO A 184 -12.05 -1.08 5.30
N ARG A 185 -12.16 -1.28 6.61
CA ARG A 185 -11.53 -2.43 7.29
C ARG A 185 -12.12 -3.76 6.84
N SER A 186 -13.40 -3.76 6.44
CA SER A 186 -14.11 -4.92 5.91
C SER A 186 -13.54 -5.43 4.58
N TRP A 187 -12.83 -4.59 3.82
CA TRP A 187 -12.24 -4.93 2.52
C TRP A 187 -10.81 -5.48 2.63
N GLY A 188 -10.25 -5.52 3.83
CA GLY A 188 -8.86 -5.88 4.04
C GLY A 188 -8.62 -6.83 5.21
N TYR A 189 -7.36 -7.20 5.34
CA TYR A 189 -6.81 -7.91 6.48
C TYR A 189 -5.50 -7.24 6.89
N ASN A 190 -4.99 -7.55 8.08
CA ASN A 190 -3.68 -7.08 8.48
C ASN A 190 -2.58 -7.75 7.62
N ALA A 191 -2.16 -7.07 6.57
CA ALA A 191 -1.15 -7.52 5.62
C ALA A 191 0.26 -7.69 6.21
N MET A 192 0.45 -7.47 7.51
CA MET A 192 1.73 -7.66 8.21
C MET A 192 1.76 -8.92 9.08
N ASP A 193 0.71 -9.76 9.04
CA ASP A 193 0.61 -10.97 9.85
C ASP A 193 1.29 -12.16 9.19
N GLY A 194 2.57 -12.37 9.52
CA GLY A 194 3.37 -13.46 8.93
C GLY A 194 2.82 -14.85 9.21
N LYS A 195 2.15 -15.06 10.35
CA LYS A 195 1.56 -16.37 10.67
C LYS A 195 0.34 -16.67 9.80
N HIS A 196 -0.43 -15.65 9.43
CA HIS A 196 -1.52 -15.79 8.47
C HIS A 196 -1.00 -16.21 7.10
N VAL A 197 0.06 -15.57 6.59
CA VAL A 197 0.71 -15.95 5.32
C VAL A 197 1.21 -17.39 5.37
N SER A 198 1.91 -17.77 6.44
CA SER A 198 2.39 -19.14 6.61
C SER A 198 1.26 -20.17 6.68
N ASP A 199 0.12 -19.86 7.31
CA ASP A 199 -1.02 -20.78 7.40
C ASP A 199 -1.75 -20.93 6.05
N ILE A 200 -1.90 -19.84 5.28
CA ILE A 200 -2.41 -19.92 3.89
C ILE A 200 -1.51 -20.83 3.05
N TYR A 201 -0.20 -20.60 3.09
CA TYR A 201 0.75 -21.40 2.33
C TYR A 201 0.75 -22.87 2.77
N LYS A 202 0.68 -23.13 4.08
CA LYS A 202 0.61 -24.51 4.59
C LYS A 202 -0.63 -25.25 4.10
N LYS A 203 -1.78 -24.59 4.02
CA LYS A 203 -3.06 -25.22 3.63
C LYS A 203 -3.27 -25.30 2.12
N ASN A 204 -2.73 -24.34 1.36
CA ASN A 204 -3.04 -24.21 -0.08
C ASN A 204 -1.80 -24.26 -1.00
N GLY A 205 -0.59 -24.24 -0.43
CA GLY A 205 0.67 -24.32 -1.17
C GLY A 205 0.96 -25.74 -1.68
N ASP A 206 2.16 -25.92 -2.23
CA ASP A 206 2.65 -27.17 -2.81
C ASP A 206 3.30 -28.12 -1.78
N GLY A 207 3.37 -27.71 -0.51
CA GLY A 207 4.03 -28.45 0.57
C GLY A 207 5.56 -28.35 0.58
N ILE A 208 6.16 -27.59 -0.35
CA ILE A 208 7.60 -27.39 -0.45
C ILE A 208 8.03 -26.22 0.43
N LYS A 209 9.14 -26.37 1.15
CA LYS A 209 9.72 -25.29 1.94
C LYS A 209 10.18 -24.16 1.02
N THR A 210 9.82 -22.93 1.39
CA THR A 210 10.13 -21.69 0.67
C THR A 210 11.06 -20.81 1.51
N ASN A 211 11.89 -20.00 0.85
CA ASN A 211 12.71 -18.96 1.49
C ASN A 211 12.07 -17.57 1.39
N PHE A 212 10.78 -17.52 1.01
CA PHE A 212 10.06 -16.28 0.82
C PHE A 212 10.18 -15.35 2.04
N PRO A 213 10.51 -14.07 1.85
CA PRO A 213 10.63 -13.11 2.94
C PRO A 213 9.27 -12.81 3.59
N ILE A 214 9.04 -13.40 4.77
CA ILE A 214 7.82 -13.18 5.55
C ILE A 214 8.14 -12.27 6.75
N ILE A 215 7.48 -11.11 6.81
CA ILE A 215 7.63 -10.22 7.95
C ILE A 215 7.02 -10.80 9.22
N ASP A 216 7.75 -10.67 10.33
CA ASP A 216 7.29 -11.06 11.66
C ASP A 216 6.56 -9.90 12.34
N LEU A 217 5.29 -10.12 12.68
CA LEU A 217 4.45 -9.14 13.36
C LEU A 217 5.03 -8.71 14.72
N TYR A 218 5.73 -9.59 15.45
CA TYR A 218 6.40 -9.22 16.69
C TYR A 218 7.60 -8.29 16.42
N LYS A 219 8.34 -8.51 15.33
CA LYS A 219 9.41 -7.57 14.95
C LYS A 219 8.83 -6.19 14.62
N VAL A 220 7.73 -6.15 13.86
CA VAL A 220 7.01 -4.91 13.51
C VAL A 220 6.53 -4.16 14.75
N LYS A 221 5.98 -4.86 15.74
CA LYS A 221 5.38 -4.22 16.91
C LYS A 221 6.37 -3.91 18.04
N ILE A 222 7.45 -4.69 18.18
CA ILE A 222 8.36 -4.62 19.32
C ILE A 222 9.80 -4.31 18.89
N TYR A 223 10.39 -5.18 18.07
CA TYR A 223 11.81 -5.08 17.76
C TYR A 223 12.18 -3.78 17.03
N TYR A 224 11.51 -3.45 15.92
CA TYR A 224 11.84 -2.24 15.16
C TYR A 224 11.56 -0.97 15.97
N PRO A 225 10.37 -0.78 16.60
CA PRO A 225 10.08 0.47 17.30
C PRO A 225 10.87 0.68 18.59
N TYR A 226 11.13 -0.38 19.38
CA TYR A 226 11.70 -0.24 20.72
C TYR A 226 13.17 -0.63 20.81
N VAL A 227 13.60 -1.68 20.10
CA VAL A 227 15.02 -2.13 20.12
C VAL A 227 15.83 -1.32 19.11
N LYS A 228 15.35 -1.22 17.87
CA LYS A 228 16.02 -0.45 16.81
C LYS A 228 15.66 1.04 16.82
N LYS A 229 14.69 1.45 17.65
CA LYS A 229 14.18 2.82 17.72
C LYS A 229 13.81 3.37 16.33
N MET A 230 13.33 2.47 15.47
CA MET A 230 12.94 2.77 14.10
C MET A 230 11.66 3.60 14.12
N LYS A 231 11.66 4.69 13.36
CA LYS A 231 10.53 5.62 13.25
C LYS A 231 10.07 5.68 11.79
N ILE A 232 8.78 5.45 11.57
CA ILE A 232 8.14 5.66 10.28
C ILE A 232 7.67 7.11 10.21
N VAL A 233 8.16 7.85 9.23
CA VAL A 233 7.79 9.24 8.98
C VAL A 233 6.91 9.28 7.75
N LYS A 234 5.83 10.07 7.79
CA LYS A 234 4.90 10.29 6.67
C LYS A 234 4.93 11.76 6.27
N PRO A 235 5.95 12.21 5.52
CA PRO A 235 6.19 13.64 5.27
C PRO A 235 5.04 14.33 4.56
N LEU A 236 4.34 13.60 3.68
CA LEU A 236 3.25 14.15 2.86
C LEU A 236 2.10 14.70 3.70
N ASN A 237 1.89 14.18 4.91
CA ASN A 237 0.88 14.71 5.84
C ASN A 237 1.25 16.06 6.47
N LEU A 238 2.50 16.51 6.33
CA LEU A 238 3.06 17.71 6.99
C LEU A 238 3.42 18.82 6.00
N MET A 239 2.92 18.71 4.77
CA MET A 239 3.17 19.65 3.68
C MET A 239 1.88 19.78 2.84
N PRO A 240 1.73 20.82 2.01
CA PRO A 240 0.58 20.95 1.12
C PRO A 240 0.68 19.93 -0.04
N TYR A 241 0.34 18.68 0.23
CA TYR A 241 0.41 17.61 -0.76
C TYR A 241 -0.87 17.57 -1.61
N ASN A 242 -0.72 17.82 -2.90
CA ASN A 242 -1.76 17.60 -3.91
C ASN A 242 -1.27 16.57 -4.92
N LYS A 243 -2.08 15.55 -5.21
CA LYS A 243 -1.67 14.43 -6.06
C LYS A 243 -1.36 14.87 -7.49
N GLU A 244 -2.21 15.72 -8.07
CA GLU A 244 -2.05 16.20 -9.45
C GLU A 244 -0.83 17.11 -9.57
N GLN A 245 -0.63 18.02 -8.61
CA GLN A 245 0.54 18.88 -8.56
C GLN A 245 1.83 18.06 -8.38
N ALA A 246 1.85 17.09 -7.46
CA ALA A 246 3.02 16.23 -7.26
C ALA A 246 3.37 15.44 -8.53
N MET A 247 2.36 14.92 -9.23
CA MET A 247 2.55 14.26 -10.51
C MET A 247 3.10 15.22 -11.57
N LYS A 248 2.58 16.45 -11.65
CA LYS A 248 3.08 17.48 -12.56
C LYS A 248 4.53 17.84 -12.26
N GLU A 249 4.89 18.05 -11.00
CA GLU A 249 6.28 18.34 -10.61
C GLU A 249 7.22 17.19 -10.97
N LEU A 250 6.81 15.94 -10.78
CA LEU A 250 7.58 14.77 -11.21
C LEU A 250 7.79 14.75 -12.73
N ILE A 251 6.74 14.97 -13.52
CA ILE A 251 6.81 14.98 -14.99
C ILE A 251 7.67 16.15 -15.51
N ASP A 252 7.53 17.33 -14.92
CA ASP A 252 8.21 18.54 -15.42
C ASP A 252 9.71 18.55 -15.09
N ASN A 253 10.12 17.92 -13.98
CA ASN A 253 11.49 18.00 -13.46
C ASN A 253 12.26 16.69 -13.58
N THR A 254 11.59 15.59 -13.92
CA THR A 254 12.20 14.25 -14.07
C THR A 254 11.63 13.57 -15.32
N GLU A 255 12.10 12.38 -15.67
CA GLU A 255 11.52 11.58 -16.76
C GLU A 255 10.41 10.62 -16.28
N TRP A 256 9.77 10.94 -15.15
CA TRP A 256 8.68 10.17 -14.59
C TRP A 256 7.46 10.17 -15.51
N ARG A 257 6.82 9.01 -15.67
CA ARG A 257 5.67 8.80 -16.57
C ARG A 257 4.47 8.27 -15.81
N TYR A 258 3.29 8.80 -16.16
CA TYR A 258 2.03 8.31 -15.62
C TYR A 258 1.67 6.93 -16.21
N TYR A 259 1.07 6.09 -15.37
CA TYR A 259 0.79 4.68 -15.67
C TYR A 259 -0.70 4.32 -15.60
N GLY A 260 -1.59 5.33 -15.56
CA GLY A 260 -3.02 5.13 -15.83
C GLY A 260 -3.94 4.83 -14.63
N GLY A 261 -3.42 4.73 -13.39
CA GLY A 261 -4.28 4.47 -12.22
C GLY A 261 -3.54 4.53 -10.89
N LYS A 262 -4.22 4.25 -9.77
CA LYS A 262 -3.55 4.10 -8.46
C LYS A 262 -3.08 2.64 -8.31
N HIS A 263 -1.78 2.46 -8.05
CA HIS A 263 -1.10 1.15 -7.98
C HIS A 263 -0.97 0.37 -9.31
N TYR A 264 -1.20 1.02 -10.45
CA TYR A 264 -1.06 0.41 -11.77
C TYR A 264 0.40 0.34 -12.26
N GLU A 265 1.36 0.70 -11.41
CA GLU A 265 2.78 0.43 -11.64
C GLU A 265 3.12 -1.08 -11.64
N SER A 266 2.23 -1.92 -11.07
CA SER A 266 2.34 -3.38 -10.99
C SER A 266 1.19 -4.06 -11.75
N VAL A 267 1.53 -5.00 -12.65
CA VAL A 267 0.55 -5.79 -13.43
C VAL A 267 -0.37 -6.60 -12.50
N TRP A 268 0.21 -7.24 -11.47
CA TRP A 268 -0.54 -8.03 -10.50
C TRP A 268 -1.53 -7.19 -9.69
N THR A 269 -1.07 -6.04 -9.19
CA THR A 269 -1.91 -5.15 -8.39
C THR A 269 -3.00 -4.48 -9.24
N LYS A 270 -2.70 -4.12 -10.50
CA LYS A 270 -3.72 -3.67 -11.46
C LYS A 270 -4.81 -4.72 -11.64
N PHE A 271 -4.43 -5.97 -11.97
CA PHE A 271 -5.38 -7.08 -12.11
C PHE A 271 -6.22 -7.29 -10.84
N LEU A 272 -5.58 -7.26 -9.67
CA LEU A 272 -6.27 -7.41 -8.38
C LEU A 272 -7.35 -6.34 -8.19
N GLN A 273 -7.01 -5.07 -8.40
CA GLN A 273 -7.91 -3.94 -8.11
C GLN A 273 -8.95 -3.70 -9.19
N ALA A 274 -8.61 -3.90 -10.46
CA ALA A 274 -9.47 -3.65 -11.61
C ALA A 274 -10.43 -4.81 -11.91
N TYR A 275 -9.99 -6.06 -11.66
CA TYR A 275 -10.75 -7.24 -12.05
C TYR A 275 -11.10 -8.16 -10.87
N TYR A 276 -10.10 -8.68 -10.14
CA TYR A 276 -10.34 -9.70 -9.12
C TYR A 276 -11.29 -9.23 -8.00
N LEU A 277 -11.02 -8.06 -7.41
CA LEU A 277 -11.85 -7.50 -6.34
C LEU A 277 -13.27 -7.14 -6.80
N PRO A 278 -13.47 -6.41 -7.92
CA PRO A 278 -14.80 -6.08 -8.42
C PRO A 278 -15.62 -7.31 -8.79
N THR A 279 -15.06 -8.25 -9.54
CA THR A 279 -15.80 -9.42 -10.05
C THR A 279 -16.12 -10.46 -8.98
N LYS A 280 -15.18 -10.70 -8.05
CA LYS A 280 -15.29 -11.79 -7.07
C LYS A 280 -15.85 -11.34 -5.72
N PHE A 281 -15.60 -10.10 -5.32
CA PHE A 281 -16.00 -9.58 -4.01
C PHE A 281 -16.94 -8.38 -4.06
N ASN A 282 -17.27 -7.88 -5.26
CA ASN A 282 -18.05 -6.66 -5.44
C ASN A 282 -17.40 -5.45 -4.72
N ILE A 283 -16.06 -5.37 -4.78
CA ILE A 283 -15.26 -4.30 -4.17
C ILE A 283 -14.61 -3.47 -5.29
N ASP A 284 -15.04 -2.22 -5.43
CA ASP A 284 -14.36 -1.20 -6.25
C ASP A 284 -13.54 -0.27 -5.36
N LYS A 285 -12.21 -0.47 -5.35
CA LYS A 285 -11.28 0.35 -4.55
C LYS A 285 -11.27 1.83 -4.95
N ARG A 286 -11.68 2.19 -6.18
CA ARG A 286 -11.78 3.59 -6.61
C ARG A 286 -12.71 4.37 -5.69
N ARG A 287 -13.80 3.76 -5.18
CA ARG A 287 -14.71 4.42 -4.23
C ARG A 287 -13.98 4.92 -2.99
N ALA A 288 -13.08 4.13 -2.43
CA ALA A 288 -12.30 4.49 -1.25
C ALA A 288 -11.25 5.58 -1.56
N HIS A 289 -10.52 5.42 -2.67
CA HIS A 289 -9.51 6.41 -3.09
C HIS A 289 -10.14 7.76 -3.45
N LEU A 290 -11.20 7.77 -4.27
CA LEU A 290 -11.92 8.99 -4.66
C LEU A 290 -12.60 9.64 -3.45
N SER A 291 -13.15 8.85 -2.52
CA SER A 291 -13.71 9.40 -1.28
C SER A 291 -12.66 10.09 -0.41
N SER A 292 -11.42 9.58 -0.40
CA SER A 292 -10.30 10.26 0.28
C SER A 292 -10.00 11.61 -0.36
N LEU A 293 -9.97 11.67 -1.70
CA LEU A 293 -9.76 12.92 -2.46
C LEU A 293 -10.87 13.95 -2.26
N ILE A 294 -12.13 13.50 -2.13
CA ILE A 294 -13.26 14.40 -1.80
C ILE A 294 -13.08 14.97 -0.39
N VAL A 295 -12.76 14.12 0.59
CA VAL A 295 -12.62 14.56 1.99
C VAL A 295 -11.42 15.50 2.18
N SER A 296 -10.40 15.39 1.34
CA SER A 296 -9.26 16.32 1.30
C SER A 296 -9.47 17.53 0.38
N ASN A 297 -10.67 17.69 -0.19
CA ASN A 297 -11.04 18.76 -1.11
C ASN A 297 -10.15 18.85 -2.38
N GLN A 298 -9.57 17.74 -2.83
CA GLN A 298 -8.81 17.70 -4.09
C GLN A 298 -9.71 17.52 -5.32
N ILE A 299 -10.87 16.87 -5.16
CA ILE A 299 -11.88 16.73 -6.22
C ILE A 299 -13.28 16.94 -5.63
N THR A 300 -14.22 17.27 -6.50
CA THR A 300 -15.65 17.31 -6.20
C THR A 300 -16.26 15.92 -6.17
N ARG A 301 -17.45 15.80 -5.58
CA ARG A 301 -18.19 14.54 -5.57
C ARG A 301 -18.69 14.17 -6.96
N GLU A 302 -19.03 15.16 -7.77
CA GLU A 302 -19.48 15.03 -9.15
C GLU A 302 -18.38 14.44 -10.03
N GLU A 303 -17.15 14.96 -9.94
CA GLU A 303 -15.99 14.40 -10.63
C GLU A 303 -15.72 12.95 -10.22
N ALA A 304 -15.82 12.65 -8.92
CA ALA A 304 -15.66 11.28 -8.44
C ALA A 304 -16.74 10.31 -8.97
N LEU A 305 -17.98 10.76 -9.07
CA LEU A 305 -19.06 9.94 -9.65
C LEU A 305 -18.83 9.71 -11.14
N ALA A 306 -18.46 10.76 -11.89
CA ALA A 306 -18.13 10.66 -13.30
C ALA A 306 -16.95 9.69 -13.55
N GLU A 307 -15.95 9.67 -12.65
CA GLU A 307 -14.85 8.71 -12.71
C GLU A 307 -15.31 7.27 -12.43
N LEU A 308 -16.26 7.07 -11.50
CA LEU A 308 -16.80 5.74 -11.19
C LEU A 308 -17.69 5.17 -12.30
N GLU A 309 -18.29 6.02 -13.14
CA GLU A 309 -19.04 5.61 -14.34
C GLU A 309 -18.13 5.04 -15.43
N LYS A 310 -16.84 5.40 -15.43
CA LYS A 310 -15.87 4.81 -16.35
C LYS A 310 -15.68 3.32 -16.03
N PRO A 311 -15.53 2.46 -17.06
CA PRO A 311 -15.24 1.05 -16.84
C PRO A 311 -13.92 0.89 -16.07
N LEU A 312 -13.86 -0.13 -15.21
CA LEU A 312 -12.65 -0.48 -14.45
C LEU A 312 -11.52 -0.99 -15.34
N TYR A 313 -11.88 -1.60 -16.48
CA TYR A 313 -10.97 -2.21 -17.42
C TYR A 313 -11.62 -2.27 -18.81
N ASP A 314 -10.79 -2.27 -19.84
CA ASP A 314 -11.21 -2.70 -21.18
C ASP A 314 -11.30 -4.25 -21.20
N PRO A 315 -12.44 -4.85 -21.58
CA PRO A 315 -12.61 -6.30 -21.65
C PRO A 315 -11.56 -7.03 -22.51
N ASN A 316 -11.01 -6.41 -23.55
CA ASN A 316 -9.97 -7.02 -24.37
C ASN A 316 -8.59 -6.93 -23.72
N GLU A 317 -8.33 -5.88 -22.93
CA GLU A 317 -7.08 -5.75 -22.19
C GLU A 317 -7.00 -6.77 -21.07
N ILE A 318 -8.10 -7.02 -20.36
CA ILE A 318 -8.08 -7.92 -19.21
C ILE A 318 -7.83 -9.38 -19.60
N GLU A 319 -8.34 -9.84 -20.75
CA GLU A 319 -8.07 -11.21 -21.21
C GLU A 319 -6.57 -11.40 -21.54
N LYS A 320 -5.94 -10.40 -22.18
CA LYS A 320 -4.48 -10.41 -22.40
C LYS A 320 -3.69 -10.34 -21.09
N GLU A 321 -4.13 -9.54 -20.13
CA GLU A 321 -3.48 -9.48 -18.81
C GLU A 321 -3.61 -10.81 -18.06
N LYS A 322 -4.75 -11.50 -18.15
CA LYS A 322 -4.91 -12.86 -17.59
C LYS A 322 -3.98 -13.86 -18.25
N GLU A 323 -3.82 -13.82 -19.56
CA GLU A 323 -2.86 -14.67 -20.28
C GLU A 323 -1.42 -14.42 -19.79
N ILE A 324 -1.01 -13.15 -19.69
CA ILE A 324 0.32 -12.78 -19.16
C ILE A 324 0.51 -13.28 -17.72
N ILE A 325 -0.51 -13.13 -16.87
CA ILE A 325 -0.46 -13.58 -15.48
C ILE A 325 -0.38 -15.11 -15.40
N ALA A 326 -1.20 -15.83 -16.17
CA ALA A 326 -1.23 -17.29 -16.20
C ALA A 326 0.12 -17.86 -16.68
N ASP A 327 0.67 -17.30 -17.77
CA ASP A 327 1.98 -17.66 -18.30
C ASP A 327 3.08 -17.44 -17.25
N LYS A 328 3.09 -16.28 -16.60
CA LYS A 328 4.09 -15.99 -15.56
C LYS A 328 3.97 -16.93 -14.36
N LEU A 329 2.75 -17.27 -13.98
CA LEU A 329 2.45 -18.25 -12.92
C LEU A 329 2.67 -19.70 -13.36
N GLU A 330 3.09 -19.94 -14.61
CA GLU A 330 3.33 -21.26 -15.21
C GLU A 330 2.14 -22.22 -15.10
N ILE A 331 0.94 -21.68 -15.34
CA ILE A 331 -0.30 -22.44 -15.42
C ILE A 331 -1.03 -22.09 -16.71
N SER A 332 -1.88 -23.01 -17.17
CA SER A 332 -2.74 -22.73 -18.32
C SER A 332 -3.76 -21.63 -17.99
N ILE A 333 -4.22 -20.91 -19.02
CA ILE A 333 -5.30 -19.93 -18.87
C ILE A 333 -6.59 -20.57 -18.31
N ASP A 334 -6.85 -21.83 -18.64
CA ASP A 334 -7.98 -22.59 -18.12
C ASP A 334 -7.84 -22.86 -16.62
N GLU A 335 -6.67 -23.28 -16.15
CA GLU A 335 -6.38 -23.45 -14.72
C GLU A 335 -6.49 -22.12 -13.97
N PHE A 336 -5.98 -21.02 -14.55
CA PHE A 336 -6.10 -19.71 -13.95
C PHE A 336 -7.57 -19.28 -13.81
N ASN A 337 -8.37 -19.43 -14.87
CA ASN A 337 -9.80 -19.16 -14.83
C ASN A 337 -10.55 -20.03 -13.80
N GLN A 338 -10.14 -21.30 -13.64
CA GLN A 338 -10.66 -22.16 -12.58
C GLN A 338 -10.35 -21.60 -11.19
N LEU A 339 -9.12 -21.16 -10.93
CA LEU A 339 -8.75 -20.51 -9.67
C LEU A 339 -9.60 -19.26 -9.39
N LEU A 340 -9.85 -18.44 -10.42
CA LEU A 340 -10.68 -17.25 -10.30
C LEU A 340 -12.15 -17.59 -10.00
N SER A 341 -12.63 -18.75 -10.45
CA SER A 341 -14.00 -19.23 -10.22
C SER A 341 -14.24 -19.87 -8.83
N ILE A 342 -13.18 -20.18 -8.07
CA ILE A 342 -13.28 -20.80 -6.74
C ILE A 342 -14.23 -19.99 -5.84
N ARG A 343 -15.04 -20.64 -4.99
CA ARG A 343 -15.90 -19.92 -4.05
C ARG A 343 -15.10 -18.97 -3.17
N ILE A 344 -15.65 -17.77 -2.90
CA ILE A 344 -14.98 -16.77 -2.05
C ILE A 344 -14.54 -17.35 -0.71
N GLY A 345 -13.26 -17.19 -0.40
CA GLY A 345 -12.66 -17.53 0.89
C GLY A 345 -12.62 -16.32 1.81
N LYS A 346 -12.36 -16.56 3.10
CA LYS A 346 -12.21 -15.48 4.09
C LYS A 346 -10.86 -15.57 4.77
N HIS A 347 -10.27 -14.40 5.06
CA HIS A 347 -9.06 -14.34 5.89
C HIS A 347 -9.24 -14.98 7.27
N SER A 348 -10.47 -14.98 7.81
CA SER A 348 -10.81 -15.63 9.08
C SER A 348 -10.73 -17.16 9.06
N ASP A 349 -10.63 -17.79 7.89
CA ASP A 349 -10.50 -19.24 7.76
C ASP A 349 -9.04 -19.71 7.99
N TYR A 350 -8.13 -18.74 8.13
CA TYR A 350 -6.70 -18.91 8.36
C TYR A 350 -6.29 -18.32 9.72
N TYR A 351 -5.11 -18.73 10.19
CA TYR A 351 -4.59 -18.26 11.47
C TYR A 351 -4.49 -16.72 11.51
N CYS A 352 -5.14 -16.12 12.51
CA CYS A 352 -5.08 -14.69 12.78
C CYS A 352 -4.31 -14.42 14.07
N THR A 353 -3.12 -13.82 13.98
CA THR A 353 -2.31 -13.50 15.18
C THR A 353 -3.06 -12.54 16.10
N GLY A 354 -3.85 -11.63 15.52
CA GLY A 354 -4.69 -10.68 16.24
C GLY A 354 -5.70 -11.35 17.19
N ASP A 355 -6.08 -12.59 16.90
CA ASP A 355 -7.03 -13.35 17.70
C ASP A 355 -6.41 -14.11 18.87
N SER A 356 -5.10 -14.30 18.86
CA SER A 356 -4.39 -14.99 19.94
C SER A 356 -4.49 -14.24 21.27
N LEU A 357 -4.66 -14.99 22.36
CA LEU A 357 -4.70 -14.47 23.73
C LEU A 357 -3.45 -13.64 24.07
N LEU A 358 -2.27 -14.11 23.68
CA LEU A 358 -1.01 -13.41 23.89
C LEU A 358 -0.98 -12.05 23.18
N TYR A 359 -1.41 -11.98 21.92
CA TYR A 359 -1.47 -10.72 21.20
C TYR A 359 -2.48 -9.76 21.82
N LYS A 360 -3.67 -10.26 22.19
CA LYS A 360 -4.69 -9.47 22.90
C LYS A 360 -4.15 -8.94 24.22
N MET A 361 -3.40 -9.74 24.98
CA MET A 361 -2.80 -9.34 26.26
C MET A 361 -1.71 -8.27 26.07
N LEU A 362 -0.78 -8.46 25.14
CA LEU A 362 0.33 -7.54 24.90
C LEU A 362 -0.11 -6.21 24.27
N PHE A 363 -1.15 -6.22 23.43
CA PHE A 363 -1.48 -5.06 22.60
C PHE A 363 -2.87 -4.44 22.85
N LYS A 364 -3.78 -5.04 23.63
CA LYS A 364 -4.98 -4.32 24.10
C LYS A 364 -4.65 -3.28 25.18
N ILE A 365 -3.62 -3.52 26.00
CA ILE A 365 -3.18 -2.59 27.06
C ILE A 365 -2.68 -1.26 26.45
N ASN A 366 -2.09 -1.29 25.25
CA ASN A 366 -1.58 -0.10 24.56
C ASN A 366 -2.65 0.83 23.97
N LYS A 367 -3.94 0.43 23.94
CA LYS A 367 -5.04 1.29 23.49
C LYS A 367 -5.59 2.20 24.59
N ALA A 368 -5.24 1.94 25.86
CA ALA A 368 -5.64 2.76 27.00
C ALA A 368 -4.62 3.86 27.34
N ILE A 369 -3.45 3.88 26.69
CA ILE A 369 -2.31 4.77 27.03
C ILE A 369 -1.79 5.56 25.80
N LYS A 370 -2.58 5.71 24.73
CA LYS A 370 -2.22 6.59 23.60
C LYS A 370 -3.37 7.45 23.11
#